data_AF-Q3S2U0-F1
#
_entry.id   AF-Q3S2U0-F1
#
_cell.length_a   1.000
_cell.length_b   1.000
_cell.length_c   1.000
_cell.angle_alpha   90.00
_cell.angle_beta   90.00
_cell.angle_gamma   90.00
#
_symmetry.space_group_name_H-M   'P 1'
#
loop_
_entity.id
_entity.type
_entity.pdbx_description
1 polymer ?
#
loop_
_entity_poly.entity_id
_entity_poly.type
_entity_poly.pdbx_seq_one_letter_code
_entity_poly.pdbx_strand_id
1 'polypeptide(L)'
;MRIQRTPAPPKAPRALLCVHGAGCSPAIFRVQLSKLRAALREDFEFVYATAPFPSAPGPGILPTFEGLGPYYTWFEGSPSGAAAKGDNSNSNDSNSSPTVHDRLAAVHEPVRRAIAEWQTQNPSIPIVGTVSFSEGALVTALLLWQQQMGRIPWLPVMQVAMFICCWYQHEATQYMREEVGCGGDGGIDGEKLVIRGVLSLHLQGRDDFALAGSKMVVAQHFVPGEAQVLEFAGRHHFPNRPRDVLETVKRFRQLCVRARVIG
;
A
#
# COMPACT_ATOMS: atom_id res chain seq x y z
N MET A 1 -16.13 33.73 3.59
CA MET A 1 -16.76 32.88 2.57
C MET A 1 -15.67 32.04 1.90
N ARG A 2 -15.43 30.80 2.36
CA ARG A 2 -14.46 29.91 1.71
C ARG A 2 -15.18 29.34 0.51
N ILE A 3 -14.86 29.83 -0.70
CA ILE A 3 -15.37 29.24 -1.94
C ILE A 3 -14.85 27.80 -1.95
N GLN A 4 -15.68 26.85 -1.54
CA GLN A 4 -15.44 25.44 -1.82
C GLN A 4 -15.52 25.33 -3.33
N ARG A 5 -14.37 25.42 -4.00
CA ARG A 5 -14.28 25.06 -5.41
C ARG A 5 -14.82 23.64 -5.49
N THR A 6 -15.90 23.46 -6.25
CA THR A 6 -16.30 22.13 -6.71
C THR A 6 -15.04 21.48 -7.29
N PRO A 7 -14.66 20.27 -6.84
CA PRO A 7 -13.52 19.58 -7.40
C PRO A 7 -13.67 19.53 -8.92
N ALA A 8 -12.61 19.84 -9.66
CA ALA A 8 -12.62 19.66 -11.11
C ALA A 8 -12.97 18.19 -11.40
N PRO A 9 -13.81 17.90 -12.41
CA PRO A 9 -14.15 16.53 -12.74
C PRO A 9 -12.87 15.73 -13.05
N PRO A 10 -12.82 14.44 -12.68
CA PRO A 10 -11.70 13.58 -13.02
C PRO A 10 -11.51 13.53 -14.55
N LYS A 11 -10.26 13.42 -14.98
CA LYS A 11 -9.88 13.47 -16.39
C LYS A 11 -9.42 12.13 -16.92
N ALA A 12 -8.86 11.29 -16.04
CA ALA A 12 -8.34 9.99 -16.41
C ALA A 12 -9.45 8.92 -16.44
N PRO A 13 -9.34 7.91 -17.32
CA PRO A 13 -10.36 6.87 -17.49
C PRO A 13 -10.37 5.83 -16.36
N ARG A 14 -9.37 5.83 -15.48
CA ARG A 14 -9.15 4.78 -14.45
C ARG A 14 -8.59 5.40 -13.18
N ALA A 15 -8.57 4.63 -12.10
CA ALA A 15 -8.07 5.07 -10.81
C ALA A 15 -7.11 4.07 -10.16
N LEU A 16 -6.18 4.59 -9.36
CA LEU A 16 -5.28 3.82 -8.51
C LEU A 16 -5.59 4.07 -7.04
N LEU A 17 -5.80 2.99 -6.28
CA LEU A 17 -5.94 3.05 -4.82
C LEU A 17 -4.57 3.35 -4.19
N CYS A 18 -4.53 4.39 -3.37
CA CYS A 18 -3.35 4.93 -2.75
C CYS A 18 -3.35 4.59 -1.26
N VAL A 19 -2.37 3.77 -0.84
CA VAL A 19 -2.22 3.28 0.53
C VAL A 19 -0.92 3.84 1.14
N HIS A 20 -1.03 4.84 2.01
CA HIS A 20 0.12 5.58 2.55
C HIS A 20 0.94 4.76 3.56
N GLY A 21 2.17 5.18 3.87
CA GLY A 21 2.98 4.55 4.92
C GLY A 21 2.52 4.89 6.35
N ALA A 22 3.14 4.25 7.34
CA ALA A 22 2.87 4.53 8.75
C ALA A 22 3.20 5.99 9.11
N GLY A 23 2.44 6.56 10.06
CA GLY A 23 2.65 7.94 10.51
C GLY A 23 2.53 8.99 9.40
N CYS A 24 1.66 8.75 8.42
CA CYS A 24 1.41 9.62 7.27
C CYS A 24 -0.08 9.99 7.20
N SER A 25 -0.50 10.76 6.20
CA SER A 25 -1.91 11.01 5.90
C SER A 25 -2.14 11.00 4.40
N PRO A 26 -3.40 10.89 3.93
CA PRO A 26 -3.74 11.11 2.53
C PRO A 26 -3.19 12.43 1.96
N ALA A 27 -3.23 13.51 2.76
CA ALA A 27 -2.76 14.82 2.34
C ALA A 27 -1.24 14.83 2.09
N ILE A 28 -0.47 14.25 3.01
CA ILE A 28 0.99 14.11 2.86
C ILE A 28 1.33 13.18 1.70
N PHE A 29 0.68 12.02 1.61
CA PHE A 29 0.94 11.04 0.55
C PHE A 29 0.64 11.61 -0.83
N ARG A 30 -0.39 12.46 -0.95
CA ARG A 30 -0.70 13.20 -2.18
C ARG A 30 0.42 14.15 -2.62
N VAL A 31 1.16 14.73 -1.67
CA VAL A 31 2.35 15.57 -1.94
C VAL A 31 3.55 14.70 -2.29
N GLN A 32 3.79 13.63 -1.55
CA GLN A 32 4.87 12.67 -1.82
C GLN A 32 4.75 12.06 -3.24
N LEU A 33 3.53 11.77 -3.69
CA LEU A 33 3.25 11.26 -5.03
C LEU A 33 3.20 12.34 -6.12
N SER A 34 3.45 13.63 -5.83
CA SER A 34 3.25 14.74 -6.77
C SER A 34 3.88 14.53 -8.16
N LYS A 35 5.14 14.08 -8.22
CA LYS A 35 5.85 13.81 -9.49
C LYS A 35 5.23 12.65 -10.27
N LEU A 36 4.90 11.56 -9.59
CA LEU A 36 4.26 10.39 -10.21
C LEU A 36 2.86 10.73 -10.71
N ARG A 37 2.07 11.45 -9.91
CA ARG A 37 0.75 11.95 -10.30
C ARG A 37 0.82 12.85 -11.52
N ALA A 38 1.77 13.79 -11.56
CA ALA A 38 1.93 14.66 -12.72
C ALA A 38 2.24 13.86 -14.00
N ALA A 39 3.07 12.82 -13.89
CA ALA A 39 3.45 11.98 -15.02
C ALA A 39 2.35 11.02 -15.47
N LEU A 40 1.47 10.57 -14.57
CA LEU A 40 0.41 9.58 -14.80
C LEU A 40 -1.00 10.20 -14.92
N ARG A 41 -1.13 11.52 -14.88
CA ARG A 41 -2.42 12.23 -14.77
C ARG A 41 -3.42 11.99 -15.91
N GLU A 42 -2.94 11.62 -17.09
CA GLU A 42 -3.80 11.29 -18.24
C GLU A 42 -4.30 9.84 -18.19
N ASP A 43 -3.60 9.00 -17.42
CA ASP A 43 -3.86 7.57 -17.32
C ASP A 43 -4.72 7.23 -16.09
N PHE A 44 -4.45 7.91 -14.96
CA PHE A 44 -5.03 7.56 -13.67
C PHE A 44 -5.42 8.76 -12.79
N GLU A 45 -6.58 8.61 -12.16
CA GLU A 45 -6.93 9.27 -10.91
C GLU A 45 -6.32 8.53 -9.70
N PHE A 46 -6.27 9.20 -8.55
CA PHE A 46 -5.63 8.67 -7.34
C PHE A 46 -6.61 8.72 -6.16
N VAL A 47 -6.96 7.56 -5.62
CA VAL A 47 -7.97 7.38 -4.57
C VAL A 47 -7.27 7.07 -3.26
N TYR A 48 -7.32 7.97 -2.27
CA TYR A 48 -6.51 7.83 -1.06
C TYR A 48 -7.32 7.23 0.08
N ALA A 49 -6.86 6.09 0.60
CA ALA A 49 -7.39 5.55 1.83
C ALA A 49 -6.66 6.17 3.04
N THR A 50 -7.39 6.36 4.15
CA THR A 50 -6.86 6.88 5.41
C THR A 50 -6.72 5.74 6.40
N ALA A 51 -5.52 5.50 6.93
CA ALA A 51 -5.32 4.46 7.92
C ALA A 51 -6.13 4.73 9.20
N PRO A 52 -6.59 3.68 9.93
CA PRO A 52 -7.57 3.83 11.00
C PRO A 52 -7.00 4.39 12.31
N PHE A 53 -5.70 4.27 12.57
CA PHE A 53 -5.13 4.57 13.88
C PHE A 53 -4.31 5.86 13.87
N PRO A 54 -4.61 6.85 14.74
CA PRO A 54 -3.71 7.97 14.98
C PRO A 54 -2.32 7.51 15.43
N SER A 55 -1.28 8.25 15.03
CA SER A 55 0.11 7.90 15.34
C SER A 55 1.01 9.14 15.35
N ALA A 56 2.24 8.98 15.84
CA ALA A 56 3.29 9.96 15.59
C ALA A 56 3.74 9.91 14.11
N PRO A 57 4.41 10.96 13.61
CA PRO A 57 4.99 10.97 12.28
C PRO A 57 5.90 9.75 12.02
N GLY A 58 5.76 9.17 10.83
CA GLY A 58 6.55 8.02 10.41
C GLY A 58 7.94 8.40 9.87
N PRO A 59 8.74 7.39 9.46
CA PRO A 59 10.06 7.62 8.87
C PRO A 59 9.99 8.54 7.64
N GLY A 60 10.81 9.60 7.65
CA GLY A 60 10.90 10.57 6.55
C GLY A 60 9.76 11.59 6.47
N ILE A 61 8.84 11.61 7.44
CA ILE A 61 7.74 12.59 7.50
C ILE A 61 8.24 13.92 8.07
N LEU A 62 9.00 13.89 9.16
CA LEU A 62 9.63 15.08 9.74
C LEU A 62 11.07 15.28 9.22
N PRO A 63 11.53 16.54 9.12
CA PRO A 63 10.81 17.78 9.41
C PRO A 63 9.94 18.28 8.23
N THR A 64 10.02 17.65 7.05
CA THR A 64 9.42 18.15 5.80
C THR A 64 7.91 18.41 5.86
N PHE A 65 7.16 17.58 6.59
CA PHE A 65 5.70 17.67 6.71
C PHE A 65 5.26 18.08 8.12
N GLU A 66 6.12 18.77 8.86
CA GLU A 66 5.75 19.36 10.15
C GLU A 66 4.52 20.27 9.99
N GLY A 67 3.55 20.13 10.90
CA GLY A 67 2.29 20.86 10.85
C GLY A 67 1.23 20.32 9.87
N LEU A 68 1.53 19.28 9.07
CA LEU A 68 0.57 18.62 8.17
C LEU A 68 -0.08 17.36 8.76
N GLY A 69 -0.04 17.22 10.08
CA GLY A 69 -0.86 16.26 10.80
C GLY A 69 -2.36 16.53 10.65
N PRO A 70 -3.23 15.62 11.13
CA PRO A 70 -2.92 14.40 11.88
C PRO A 70 -2.22 13.31 11.04
N TYR A 71 -1.53 12.39 11.72
CA TYR A 71 -0.81 11.26 11.12
C TYR A 71 -1.43 9.94 11.55
N TYR A 72 -1.42 8.96 10.65
CA TYR A 72 -2.11 7.69 10.79
C TYR A 72 -1.24 6.50 10.41
N THR A 73 -1.49 5.35 11.05
CA THR A 73 -0.84 4.05 10.82
C THR A 73 -1.90 2.97 10.62
N TRP A 74 -1.55 1.91 9.89
CA TRP A 74 -2.47 0.83 9.54
C TRP A 74 -2.59 -0.23 10.63
N PHE A 75 -1.53 -0.42 11.42
CA PHE A 75 -1.48 -1.40 12.48
C PHE A 75 -1.28 -0.72 13.83
N GLU A 76 -2.13 -1.05 14.81
CA GLU A 76 -2.01 -0.54 16.16
C GLU A 76 -0.68 -1.01 16.79
N GLY A 77 0.00 -0.12 17.52
CA GLY A 77 1.29 -0.44 18.15
C GLY A 77 2.49 -0.51 17.20
N SER A 78 2.34 -0.17 15.91
CA SER A 78 3.48 0.07 15.00
C SER A 78 4.49 1.02 15.67
N PRO A 79 5.81 0.96 15.42
CA PRO A 79 6.80 1.83 16.09
C PRO A 79 6.47 3.33 16.01
N SER A 80 5.74 3.76 14.97
CA SER A 80 5.19 5.13 14.84
C SER A 80 3.96 5.39 15.72
N GLY A 81 3.19 4.37 16.11
CA GLY A 81 2.05 4.46 17.03
C GLY A 81 2.46 4.51 18.52
N ALA A 82 3.60 3.90 18.88
CA ALA A 82 4.06 3.85 20.28
C ALA A 82 4.36 5.24 20.88
N ALA A 83 4.77 6.22 20.05
CA ALA A 83 5.06 7.58 20.52
C ALA A 83 3.81 8.44 20.80
N ALA A 84 2.59 7.98 20.44
CA ALA A 84 1.36 8.74 20.69
C ALA A 84 0.66 8.37 22.02
N LYS A 85 1.01 7.24 22.65
CA LYS A 85 0.52 6.89 23.99
C LYS A 85 1.51 7.38 25.04
N GLY A 86 1.40 8.66 25.38
CA GLY A 86 1.91 9.15 26.66
C GLY A 86 1.14 8.49 27.80
N ASP A 87 1.87 8.11 28.83
CA ASP A 87 1.40 7.76 30.18
C ASP A 87 0.72 6.38 30.39
N ASN A 88 1.50 5.53 31.07
CA ASN A 88 1.16 4.74 32.26
C ASN A 88 -0.20 4.00 32.32
N SER A 89 -0.18 2.69 32.06
CA SER A 89 -1.14 1.77 32.67
C SER A 89 -0.47 0.44 33.01
N ASN A 90 -0.22 0.26 34.31
CA ASN A 90 -0.16 -1.04 34.95
C ASN A 90 -1.53 -1.72 34.81
N SER A 91 -1.83 -2.34 33.67
CA SER A 91 -2.93 -3.29 33.56
C SER A 91 -2.36 -4.69 33.44
N ASN A 92 -2.43 -5.38 34.57
CA ASN A 92 -2.14 -6.80 34.73
C ASN A 92 -3.31 -7.60 34.10
N ASP A 93 -3.54 -7.41 32.79
CA ASP A 93 -4.54 -8.17 32.03
C ASP A 93 -3.82 -9.03 31.02
N SER A 94 -4.19 -10.31 31.00
CA SER A 94 -3.77 -11.30 30.02
C SER A 94 -4.35 -10.95 28.63
N ASN A 95 -3.98 -9.80 28.09
CA ASN A 95 -4.39 -9.31 26.78
C ASN A 95 -3.43 -9.91 25.75
N SER A 96 -3.86 -10.99 25.11
CA SER A 96 -3.26 -11.47 23.87
C SER A 96 -3.10 -10.32 22.89
N SER A 97 -1.85 -10.05 22.48
CA SER A 97 -1.56 -9.08 21.42
C SER A 97 -2.41 -9.36 20.18
N PRO A 98 -3.01 -8.35 19.52
CA PRO A 98 -3.87 -8.57 18.37
C PRO A 98 -3.13 -9.33 17.26
N THR A 99 -3.77 -10.35 16.71
CA THR A 99 -3.18 -11.17 15.65
C THR A 99 -3.02 -10.36 14.35
N VAL A 100 -2.27 -10.87 13.36
CA VAL A 100 -2.23 -10.27 12.01
C VAL A 100 -3.64 -10.22 11.41
N HIS A 101 -4.48 -11.24 11.69
CA HIS A 101 -5.87 -11.29 11.26
C HIS A 101 -6.67 -10.10 11.80
N ASP A 102 -6.62 -9.87 13.11
CA ASP A 102 -7.34 -8.76 13.78
C ASP A 102 -6.86 -7.41 13.26
N ARG A 103 -5.54 -7.26 13.10
CA ARG A 103 -4.93 -6.07 12.52
C ARG A 103 -5.42 -5.79 11.10
N LEU A 104 -5.55 -6.82 10.25
CA LEU A 104 -6.07 -6.66 8.89
C LEU A 104 -7.57 -6.36 8.85
N ALA A 105 -8.36 -6.91 9.76
CA ALA A 105 -9.79 -6.61 9.83
C ALA A 105 -10.04 -5.11 10.06
N ALA A 106 -9.23 -4.46 10.91
CA ALA A 106 -9.29 -3.01 11.13
C ALA A 106 -8.91 -2.19 9.87
N VAL A 107 -8.08 -2.74 8.98
CA VAL A 107 -7.68 -2.11 7.72
C VAL A 107 -8.79 -2.16 6.66
N HIS A 108 -9.64 -3.19 6.68
CA HIS A 108 -10.66 -3.39 5.64
C HIS A 108 -11.64 -2.22 5.54
N GLU A 109 -12.15 -1.74 6.67
CA GLU A 109 -13.17 -0.70 6.69
C GLU A 109 -12.72 0.64 6.08
N PRO A 110 -11.59 1.26 6.48
CA PRO A 110 -11.14 2.50 5.87
C PRO A 110 -10.82 2.37 4.37
N VAL A 111 -10.31 1.22 3.92
CA VAL A 111 -10.05 0.96 2.50
C VAL A 111 -11.35 0.82 1.73
N ARG A 112 -12.29 0.01 2.24
CA ARG A 112 -13.63 -0.17 1.67
C ARG A 112 -14.37 1.15 1.55
N ARG A 113 -14.32 1.99 2.58
CA ARG A 113 -14.92 3.32 2.59
C ARG A 113 -14.37 4.20 1.47
N ALA A 114 -13.05 4.29 1.32
CA ALA A 114 -12.43 5.09 0.26
C ALA A 114 -12.83 4.63 -1.14
N ILE A 115 -12.97 3.30 -1.33
CA ILE A 115 -13.45 2.71 -2.59
C ILE A 115 -14.92 3.05 -2.83
N ALA A 116 -15.78 2.85 -1.83
CA ALA A 116 -17.23 3.10 -1.95
C ALA A 116 -17.53 4.58 -2.23
N GLU A 117 -16.83 5.50 -1.55
CA GLU A 117 -16.94 6.94 -1.79
C GLU A 117 -16.52 7.29 -3.22
N TRP A 118 -15.39 6.74 -3.70
CA TRP A 118 -14.93 6.96 -5.06
C TRP A 118 -15.92 6.45 -6.10
N GLN A 119 -16.38 5.21 -5.97
CA GLN A 119 -17.32 4.58 -6.89
C GLN A 119 -18.67 5.31 -6.92
N THR A 120 -19.13 5.81 -5.78
CA THR A 120 -20.35 6.63 -5.70
C THR A 120 -20.20 7.94 -6.47
N GLN A 121 -19.06 8.60 -6.35
CA GLN A 121 -18.80 9.88 -7.01
C GLN A 121 -18.42 9.73 -8.49
N ASN A 122 -17.78 8.62 -8.86
CA ASN A 122 -17.17 8.39 -10.17
C ASN A 122 -17.49 6.96 -10.69
N PRO A 123 -18.78 6.62 -10.90
CA PRO A 123 -19.20 5.25 -11.21
C PRO A 123 -18.64 4.71 -12.54
N SER A 124 -18.23 5.59 -13.45
CA SER A 124 -17.63 5.24 -14.75
C SER A 124 -16.11 5.07 -14.72
N ILE A 125 -15.44 5.37 -13.59
CA ILE A 125 -13.97 5.35 -13.47
C ILE A 125 -13.54 4.22 -12.52
N PRO A 126 -13.22 3.02 -13.04
CA PRO A 126 -12.88 1.88 -12.21
C PRO A 126 -11.52 2.08 -11.51
N ILE A 127 -11.43 1.57 -10.28
CA ILE A 127 -10.15 1.36 -9.61
C ILE A 127 -9.55 0.06 -10.16
N VAL A 128 -8.38 0.15 -10.78
CA VAL A 128 -7.76 -0.96 -11.53
C VAL A 128 -6.40 -1.38 -10.98
N GLY A 129 -5.91 -0.66 -9.97
CA GLY A 129 -4.61 -0.95 -9.41
C GLY A 129 -4.31 -0.12 -8.17
N THR A 130 -3.08 -0.23 -7.69
CA THR A 130 -2.65 0.41 -6.44
C THR A 130 -1.30 1.12 -6.55
N VAL A 131 -1.10 2.13 -5.71
CA VAL A 131 0.20 2.73 -5.40
C VAL A 131 0.34 2.78 -3.88
N SER A 132 1.36 2.14 -3.34
CA SER A 132 1.48 1.95 -1.89
C SER A 132 2.90 2.15 -1.40
N PHE A 133 3.04 2.65 -0.17
CA PHE A 133 4.34 2.96 0.43
C PHE A 133 4.51 2.31 1.79
N SER A 134 5.69 1.75 2.08
CA SER A 134 6.08 1.28 3.41
C SER A 134 5.08 0.30 4.04
N GLU A 135 4.53 0.60 5.22
CA GLU A 135 3.46 -0.17 5.86
C GLU A 135 2.22 -0.31 4.97
N GLY A 136 1.85 0.72 4.21
CA GLY A 136 0.75 0.65 3.25
C GLY A 136 1.02 -0.32 2.11
N ALA A 137 2.29 -0.52 1.74
CA ALA A 137 2.70 -1.53 0.77
C ALA A 137 2.61 -2.95 1.33
N LEU A 138 2.94 -3.16 2.61
CA LEU A 138 2.68 -4.43 3.30
C LEU A 138 1.17 -4.73 3.36
N VAL A 139 0.36 -3.74 3.77
CA VAL A 139 -1.10 -3.84 3.75
C VAL A 139 -1.61 -4.22 2.37
N THR A 140 -1.13 -3.55 1.32
CA THR A 140 -1.56 -3.82 -0.05
C THR A 140 -1.23 -5.25 -0.46
N ALA A 141 -0.05 -5.77 -0.13
CA ALA A 141 0.31 -7.16 -0.43
C ALA A 141 -0.65 -8.15 0.24
N LEU A 142 -0.98 -7.92 1.52
CA LEU A 142 -1.93 -8.75 2.27
C LEU A 142 -3.35 -8.66 1.71
N LEU A 143 -3.80 -7.49 1.29
CA LEU A 143 -5.11 -7.31 0.64
C LEU A 143 -5.17 -8.03 -0.72
N LEU A 144 -4.15 -7.89 -1.57
CA LEU A 144 -4.10 -8.62 -2.85
C LEU A 144 -4.13 -10.14 -2.64
N TRP A 145 -3.40 -10.63 -1.64
CA TRP A 145 -3.45 -12.03 -1.26
C TRP A 145 -4.84 -12.46 -0.75
N GLN A 146 -5.47 -11.68 0.14
CA GLN A 146 -6.84 -11.95 0.60
C GLN A 146 -7.86 -11.92 -0.55
N GLN A 147 -7.68 -11.04 -1.54
CA GLN A 147 -8.51 -11.00 -2.75
C GLN A 147 -8.37 -12.29 -3.57
N GLN A 148 -7.14 -12.76 -3.79
CA GLN A 148 -6.89 -14.03 -4.47
C GLN A 148 -7.52 -15.22 -3.73
N MET A 149 -7.51 -15.20 -2.40
CA MET A 149 -8.14 -16.21 -1.57
C MET A 149 -9.68 -16.07 -1.48
N GLY A 150 -10.28 -15.13 -2.21
CA GLY A 150 -11.74 -14.92 -2.24
C GLY A 150 -12.34 -14.31 -0.97
N ARG A 151 -11.51 -13.74 -0.10
CA ARG A 151 -11.91 -13.31 1.26
C ARG A 151 -12.45 -11.88 1.32
N ILE A 152 -12.08 -11.05 0.35
CA ILE A 152 -12.48 -9.64 0.29
C ILE A 152 -13.11 -9.28 -1.07
N PRO A 153 -14.28 -9.88 -1.42
CA PRO A 153 -14.91 -9.66 -2.73
C PRO A 153 -15.34 -8.21 -2.98
N TRP A 154 -15.37 -7.38 -1.93
CA TRP A 154 -15.63 -5.93 -2.02
C TRP A 154 -14.45 -5.15 -2.62
N LEU A 155 -13.22 -5.71 -2.63
CA LEU A 155 -12.06 -5.05 -3.22
C LEU A 155 -12.12 -5.18 -4.75
N PRO A 156 -12.07 -4.09 -5.53
CA PRO A 156 -11.97 -4.16 -6.99
C PRO A 156 -10.77 -4.98 -7.42
N VAL A 157 -10.91 -5.76 -8.50
CA VAL A 157 -9.82 -6.62 -9.02
C VAL A 157 -8.67 -5.73 -9.49
N MET A 158 -7.55 -5.83 -8.78
CA MET A 158 -6.35 -5.06 -9.09
C MET A 158 -5.57 -5.78 -10.19
N GLN A 159 -5.27 -5.06 -11.27
CA GLN A 159 -4.52 -5.59 -12.42
C GLN A 159 -3.06 -5.14 -12.38
N VAL A 160 -2.80 -3.99 -11.74
CA VAL A 160 -1.45 -3.42 -11.57
C VAL A 160 -1.22 -2.93 -10.15
N ALA A 161 0.02 -2.98 -9.68
CA ALA A 161 0.41 -2.46 -8.38
C ALA A 161 1.79 -1.81 -8.40
N MET A 162 1.95 -0.69 -7.70
CA MET A 162 3.25 -0.07 -7.44
C MET A 162 3.55 -0.11 -5.95
N PHE A 163 4.53 -0.91 -5.55
CA PHE A 163 5.01 -1.01 -4.18
C PHE A 163 6.27 -0.18 -4.01
N ILE A 164 6.27 0.77 -3.08
CA ILE A 164 7.40 1.66 -2.84
C ILE A 164 7.94 1.40 -1.43
N CYS A 165 9.19 0.94 -1.33
CA CYS A 165 9.85 0.70 -0.05
C CYS A 165 9.03 -0.21 0.89
N CYS A 166 8.48 -1.30 0.36
CA CYS A 166 7.57 -2.20 1.08
C CYS A 166 8.20 -2.69 2.40
N TRP A 167 7.58 -2.33 3.52
CA TRP A 167 8.04 -2.72 4.85
C TRP A 167 7.50 -4.11 5.23
N TYR A 168 7.84 -5.11 4.44
CA TYR A 168 7.33 -6.45 4.61
C TYR A 168 8.03 -7.19 5.76
N GLN A 169 7.25 -7.83 6.63
CA GLN A 169 7.73 -8.51 7.84
C GLN A 169 7.45 -10.02 7.75
N HIS A 170 8.27 -10.82 8.42
CA HIS A 170 8.13 -12.29 8.42
C HIS A 170 6.78 -12.77 8.99
N GLU A 171 6.19 -12.03 9.94
CA GLU A 171 4.87 -12.32 10.48
C GLU A 171 3.76 -12.35 9.41
N ALA A 172 3.91 -11.57 8.33
CA ALA A 172 2.93 -11.56 7.24
C ALA A 172 2.95 -12.88 6.47
N THR A 173 4.14 -13.46 6.22
CA THR A 173 4.28 -14.78 5.61
C THR A 173 3.73 -15.87 6.53
N GLN A 174 3.97 -15.78 7.84
CA GLN A 174 3.43 -16.75 8.80
C GLN A 174 1.90 -16.72 8.84
N TYR A 175 1.30 -15.52 8.88
CA TYR A 175 -0.14 -15.34 8.74
C TYR A 175 -0.70 -16.02 7.48
N MET A 176 -0.08 -15.78 6.30
CA MET A 176 -0.54 -16.43 5.07
C MET A 176 -0.45 -17.96 5.15
N ARG A 177 0.61 -18.51 5.76
CA ARG A 177 0.80 -19.97 5.92
C ARG A 177 -0.25 -20.58 6.85
N GLU A 178 -0.50 -19.95 8.00
CA GLU A 178 -1.51 -20.37 8.97
C GLU A 178 -2.90 -20.40 8.33
N GLU A 179 -3.21 -19.37 7.54
CA GLU A 179 -4.51 -19.21 6.88
C GLU A 179 -4.72 -20.14 5.67
N VAL A 180 -3.65 -20.60 5.03
CA VAL A 180 -3.72 -21.67 3.99
C VAL A 180 -3.92 -23.04 4.65
N GLY A 181 -3.40 -23.23 5.85
CA GLY A 181 -3.37 -24.51 6.56
C GLY A 181 -2.36 -25.50 5.95
N CYS A 182 -2.06 -26.58 6.68
CA CYS A 182 -1.40 -27.73 6.10
C CYS A 182 -2.40 -28.43 5.16
N GLY A 183 -2.02 -28.67 3.90
CA GLY A 183 -2.78 -29.55 3.02
C GLY A 183 -2.92 -30.94 3.63
N GLY A 184 -3.86 -31.74 3.10
CA GLY A 184 -4.13 -33.10 3.59
C GLY A 184 -2.93 -34.07 3.56
N ASP A 185 -1.80 -33.67 2.99
CA ASP A 185 -0.52 -34.40 2.94
C ASP A 185 0.58 -33.77 3.83
N GLY A 186 0.24 -32.81 4.70
CA GLY A 186 1.18 -32.17 5.62
C GLY A 186 2.09 -31.11 4.97
N GLY A 187 1.97 -30.88 3.66
CA GLY A 187 2.65 -29.80 2.96
C GLY A 187 1.83 -28.51 2.97
N ILE A 188 2.49 -27.36 3.09
CA ILE A 188 1.87 -26.07 2.75
C ILE A 188 1.87 -25.96 1.23
N ASP A 189 0.71 -25.74 0.63
CA ASP A 189 0.61 -25.39 -0.79
C ASP A 189 1.22 -24.01 -1.02
N GLY A 190 2.52 -23.98 -1.31
CA GLY A 190 3.30 -22.76 -1.52
C GLY A 190 2.75 -21.89 -2.65
N GLU A 191 2.02 -22.48 -3.61
CA GLU A 191 1.39 -21.75 -4.71
C GLU A 191 0.31 -20.80 -4.22
N LYS A 192 -0.37 -21.12 -3.11
CA LYS A 192 -1.37 -20.24 -2.48
C LYS A 192 -0.76 -19.04 -1.76
N LEU A 193 0.55 -19.06 -1.51
CA LEU A 193 1.26 -17.90 -0.93
C LEU A 193 1.67 -16.88 -2.00
N VAL A 194 1.65 -17.27 -3.28
CA VAL A 194 2.08 -16.42 -4.40
C VAL A 194 0.87 -15.65 -4.94
N ILE A 195 0.99 -14.32 -5.00
CA ILE A 195 0.00 -13.42 -5.61
C ILE A 195 0.17 -13.48 -7.13
N ARG A 196 -0.93 -13.77 -7.84
CA ARG A 196 -0.98 -14.01 -9.29
C ARG A 196 -1.93 -13.03 -9.96
N GLY A 197 -1.67 -12.73 -11.23
CA GLY A 197 -2.55 -11.91 -12.07
C GLY A 197 -2.47 -10.42 -11.79
N VAL A 198 -1.52 -9.98 -10.96
CA VAL A 198 -1.27 -8.55 -10.68
C VAL A 198 0.13 -8.20 -11.16
N LEU A 199 0.21 -7.40 -12.23
CA LEU A 199 1.49 -6.92 -12.75
C LEU A 199 2.03 -5.81 -11.85
N SER A 200 3.16 -6.06 -11.17
CA SER A 200 3.65 -5.19 -10.10
C SER A 200 5.02 -4.58 -10.38
N LEU A 201 5.21 -3.33 -9.93
CA LEU A 201 6.50 -2.66 -9.88
C LEU A 201 6.90 -2.43 -8.42
N HIS A 202 8.06 -2.97 -8.04
CA HIS A 202 8.61 -2.86 -6.69
C HIS A 202 9.80 -1.90 -6.70
N LEU A 203 9.60 -0.70 -6.16
CA LEU A 203 10.62 0.32 -6.00
C LEU A 203 11.34 0.11 -4.67
N GLN A 204 12.66 -0.01 -4.71
CA GLN A 204 13.47 -0.38 -3.56
C GLN A 204 14.62 0.62 -3.39
N GLY A 205 14.66 1.33 -2.26
CA GLY A 205 15.80 2.17 -1.92
C GLY A 205 16.99 1.29 -1.52
N ARG A 206 18.15 1.46 -2.17
CA ARG A 206 19.33 0.64 -1.87
C ARG A 206 19.87 0.79 -0.44
N ASP A 207 19.63 1.95 0.17
CA ASP A 207 20.04 2.26 1.55
C ASP A 207 18.82 2.30 2.50
N ASP A 208 17.74 1.61 2.13
CA ASP A 208 16.51 1.53 2.91
C ASP A 208 16.61 0.44 3.98
N PHE A 209 16.19 0.76 5.22
CA PHE A 209 16.10 -0.23 6.30
C PHE A 209 15.05 -1.32 5.98
N ALA A 210 14.07 -1.03 5.14
CA ALA A 210 13.04 -1.97 4.69
C ALA A 210 13.49 -2.86 3.52
N LEU A 211 14.71 -2.70 3.00
CA LEU A 211 15.16 -3.35 1.76
C LEU A 211 15.08 -4.88 1.84
N ALA A 212 15.51 -5.49 2.94
CA ALA A 212 15.48 -6.94 3.11
C ALA A 212 14.04 -7.49 2.99
N GLY A 213 13.09 -6.87 3.68
CA GLY A 213 11.66 -7.21 3.58
C GLY A 213 11.10 -6.96 2.17
N SER A 214 11.45 -5.83 1.56
CA SER A 214 11.08 -5.51 0.17
C SER A 214 11.57 -6.55 -0.84
N LYS A 215 12.76 -7.12 -0.65
CA LYS A 215 13.27 -8.22 -1.49
C LYS A 215 12.56 -9.53 -1.20
N MET A 216 12.34 -9.83 0.08
CA MET A 216 11.67 -11.05 0.53
C MET A 216 10.27 -11.18 -0.06
N VAL A 217 9.46 -10.11 -0.02
CA VAL A 217 8.08 -10.16 -0.54
C VAL A 217 8.04 -10.47 -2.04
N VAL A 218 8.94 -9.90 -2.83
CA VAL A 218 9.01 -10.18 -4.28
C VAL A 218 9.40 -11.62 -4.52
N ALA A 219 10.43 -12.11 -3.82
CA ALA A 219 10.95 -13.45 -4.02
C ALA A 219 9.98 -14.56 -3.58
N GLN A 220 9.16 -14.30 -2.56
CA GLN A 220 8.31 -15.32 -1.95
C GLN A 220 6.84 -15.24 -2.39
N HIS A 221 6.34 -14.05 -2.72
CA HIS A 221 4.90 -13.82 -2.82
C HIS A 221 4.45 -13.22 -4.16
N PHE A 222 5.34 -13.07 -5.15
CA PHE A 222 4.97 -12.58 -6.47
C PHE A 222 5.52 -13.49 -7.58
N VAL A 223 4.72 -13.68 -8.63
CA VAL A 223 5.12 -14.53 -9.77
C VAL A 223 6.32 -13.92 -10.51
N PRO A 224 7.38 -14.70 -10.75
CA PRO A 224 8.47 -14.29 -11.65
C PRO A 224 7.93 -13.88 -13.03
N GLY A 225 8.23 -12.65 -13.47
CA GLY A 225 7.76 -12.11 -14.75
C GLY A 225 6.47 -11.27 -14.67
N GLU A 226 5.71 -11.39 -13.58
CA GLU A 226 4.62 -10.47 -13.24
C GLU A 226 5.11 -9.31 -12.35
N ALA A 227 6.11 -9.57 -11.50
CA ALA A 227 6.78 -8.56 -10.69
C ALA A 227 8.10 -8.07 -11.30
N GLN A 228 8.25 -6.76 -11.43
CA GLN A 228 9.50 -6.08 -11.75
C GLN A 228 10.07 -5.37 -10.53
N VAL A 229 11.39 -5.40 -10.38
CA VAL A 229 12.10 -4.63 -9.35
C VAL A 229 12.86 -3.47 -9.99
N LEU A 230 12.76 -2.29 -9.38
CA LEU A 230 13.57 -1.12 -9.70
C LEU A 230 14.23 -0.60 -8.42
N GLU A 231 15.50 -0.92 -8.25
CA GLU A 231 16.32 -0.35 -7.18
C GLU A 231 16.79 1.06 -7.54
N PHE A 232 16.64 2.02 -6.63
CA PHE A 232 17.10 3.40 -6.82
C PHE A 232 18.09 3.82 -5.73
N ALA A 233 18.85 4.88 -6.02
CA ALA A 233 19.78 5.48 -5.06
C ALA A 233 18.98 6.28 -4.02
N GLY A 234 18.74 5.69 -2.85
CA GLY A 234 17.95 6.32 -1.80
C GLY A 234 17.69 5.41 -0.63
N ARG A 235 17.12 6.02 0.42
CA ARG A 235 16.69 5.37 1.66
C ARG A 235 15.18 5.09 1.59
N HIS A 236 14.50 5.18 2.74
CA HIS A 236 13.06 4.98 2.87
C HIS A 236 12.23 6.17 2.36
N HIS A 237 12.22 6.40 1.04
CA HIS A 237 11.52 7.52 0.43
C HIS A 237 11.15 7.22 -1.04
N PHE A 238 10.37 8.11 -1.64
CA PHE A 238 10.00 8.02 -3.06
C PHE A 238 11.21 8.27 -3.97
N PRO A 239 11.28 7.67 -5.17
CA PRO A 239 12.27 8.06 -6.16
C PRO A 239 12.16 9.56 -6.44
N ASN A 240 13.24 10.29 -6.18
CA ASN A 240 13.24 11.75 -6.27
C ASN A 240 14.10 12.29 -7.42
N ARG A 241 15.10 11.53 -7.86
CA ARG A 241 15.95 11.93 -8.99
C ARG A 241 15.11 11.86 -10.27
N PRO A 242 15.19 12.85 -11.18
CA PRO A 242 14.41 12.85 -12.42
C PRO A 242 14.52 11.53 -13.21
N ARG A 243 15.72 10.97 -13.32
CA ARG A 243 15.96 9.69 -14.00
C ARG A 243 15.20 8.51 -13.36
N ASP A 244 15.15 8.46 -12.03
CA ASP A 244 14.53 7.34 -11.30
C ASP A 244 12.99 7.45 -11.40
N VAL A 245 12.47 8.68 -11.40
CA VAL A 245 11.04 8.97 -11.65
C VAL A 245 10.65 8.59 -13.08
N LEU A 246 11.43 9.00 -14.07
CA LEU A 246 11.15 8.67 -15.47
C LEU A 246 11.17 7.16 -15.72
N GLU A 247 12.16 6.46 -15.16
CA GLU A 247 12.24 5.00 -15.28
C GLU A 247 11.08 4.31 -14.53
N THR A 248 10.67 4.82 -13.36
CA THR A 248 9.49 4.33 -12.63
C THR A 248 8.24 4.45 -13.50
N VAL A 249 7.98 5.62 -14.07
CA VAL A 249 6.80 5.88 -14.92
C VAL A 249 6.82 5.00 -16.16
N LYS A 250 7.97 4.88 -16.81
CA LYS A 250 8.15 4.03 -18.01
C LYS A 250 7.82 2.57 -17.70
N ARG A 251 8.41 1.98 -16.66
CA ARG A 251 8.17 0.58 -16.29
C ARG A 251 6.74 0.34 -15.85
N PHE A 252 6.17 1.27 -15.07
CA PHE A 252 4.78 1.15 -14.63
C PHE A 252 3.83 1.18 -15.84
N ARG A 253 4.01 2.10 -16.79
CA ARG A 253 3.22 2.10 -18.03
C ARG A 253 3.36 0.82 -18.85
N GLN A 254 4.57 0.26 -18.95
CA GLN A 254 4.78 -1.02 -19.63
C GLN A 254 4.00 -2.16 -18.97
N LEU A 255 3.93 -2.20 -17.64
CA LEU A 255 3.08 -3.14 -16.91
C LEU A 255 1.60 -2.86 -17.18
N CYS A 256 1.16 -1.60 -17.17
CA CYS A 256 -0.22 -1.24 -17.47
C CYS A 256 -0.65 -1.64 -18.89
N VAL A 257 0.21 -1.48 -19.91
CA VAL A 257 -0.06 -1.94 -21.28
C VAL A 257 -0.17 -3.47 -21.30
N ARG A 258 0.77 -4.18 -20.67
CA ARG A 258 0.74 -5.65 -20.59
C ARG A 258 -0.51 -6.18 -19.87
N ALA A 259 -0.97 -5.48 -18.84
CA ALA A 259 -2.19 -5.78 -18.10
C ALA A 259 -3.47 -5.34 -18.86
N ARG A 260 -3.34 -4.68 -20.02
CA ARG A 260 -4.45 -4.09 -20.79
C ARG A 260 -5.23 -3.05 -20.00
N VAL A 261 -4.56 -2.41 -19.05
CA VAL A 261 -5.07 -1.31 -18.23
C VAL A 261 -4.94 0.03 -18.97
N ILE A 262 -3.95 0.21 -19.84
CA ILE A 262 -3.87 1.39 -20.72
C ILE A 262 -3.59 0.94 -22.16
N GLY A 263 -3.89 1.84 -23.11
CA GLY A 263 -3.63 1.63 -24.53
C GLY A 263 -2.19 1.94 -24.93
#